data_AF-A0A9W4SQU8-F1
#
_entry.id   AF-A0A9W4SQU8-F1
#
_cell.length_a   1.000
_cell.length_b   1.000
_cell.length_c   1.000
_cell.angle_alpha   90.00
_cell.angle_beta   90.00
_cell.angle_gamma   90.00
#
_symmetry.space_group_name_H-M   'P 1'
#
loop_
_entity.id
_entity.type
_entity.pdbx_description
1 polymer ?
#
loop_
_entity_poly.entity_id
_entity_poly.type
_entity_poly.pdbx_seq_one_letter_code
_entity_poly.pdbx_strand_id
1 'polypeptide(L)'
;MDFEYFSRLSQNLSQLLDDADDYDVIINVGENPNIKEFRVHSAILKSRSPYFKNALSQNWTKKKYNVFKFNKPNISPIIFDMIIRYIYAGKLDLNEKDGSDILDLIVASDELLLDELVTFLQEYLIKNESEWLQQNFLKSTNLSSWSENDIMVLKSTLNQFISHIRFFDISSNNFHDNVWPFRKVLPEALFEEIMPFYMTNTKPIQNKLASRNLKFTVDSLIIKPKHSRVLANWVLRKDSNAKIPEDSDGNDFKNFMISRVVNSYYAIYESSFRNEALNFGNGDLVIDNKDVTCKQSHYENNIVDTKNYTIEEMEIFQFIMNTTDTIKETKE
;
A
#
# COMPACT_ATOMS: atom_id res chain seq x y z
N MET A 1 4.87 32.53 -9.87
CA MET A 1 3.57 32.54 -9.18
C MET A 1 2.72 31.62 -9.99
N ASP A 2 2.38 30.48 -9.40
CA ASP A 2 1.76 29.38 -10.12
C ASP A 2 0.27 29.39 -9.79
N PHE A 3 -0.56 29.31 -10.82
CA PHE A 3 -2.02 29.32 -10.69
C PHE A 3 -2.56 27.92 -11.02
N GLU A 4 -3.29 27.33 -10.08
CA GLU A 4 -3.80 25.97 -10.20
C GLU A 4 -5.27 25.98 -10.67
N TYR A 5 -5.58 25.21 -11.70
CA TYR A 5 -6.91 25.12 -12.31
C TYR A 5 -7.51 23.70 -12.24
N PHE A 6 -7.29 23.01 -11.12
CA PHE A 6 -7.64 21.58 -10.98
C PHE A 6 -9.13 21.27 -11.12
N SER A 7 -10.02 22.17 -10.68
CA SER A 7 -11.48 21.95 -10.81
C SER A 7 -11.90 21.85 -12.28
N ARG A 8 -11.37 22.72 -13.14
CA ARG A 8 -11.67 22.68 -14.58
C ARG A 8 -11.07 21.43 -15.23
N LEU A 9 -9.82 21.09 -14.88
CA LEU A 9 -9.17 19.86 -15.35
C LEU A 9 -9.97 18.60 -14.97
N SER A 10 -10.39 18.50 -13.70
CA SER A 10 -11.24 17.41 -13.19
C SER A 10 -12.55 17.31 -13.95
N GLN A 11 -13.22 18.43 -14.22
CA GLN A 11 -14.44 18.45 -15.04
C GLN A 11 -14.17 17.96 -16.47
N ASN A 12 -13.07 18.39 -17.10
CA ASN A 12 -12.74 17.98 -18.45
C ASN A 12 -12.41 16.49 -18.54
N LEU A 13 -11.70 15.93 -17.56
CA LEU A 13 -11.48 14.48 -17.48
C LEU A 13 -12.79 13.72 -17.23
N SER A 14 -13.65 14.22 -16.34
CA SER A 14 -14.97 13.61 -16.08
C SER A 14 -15.83 13.50 -17.34
N GLN A 15 -15.75 14.48 -18.25
CA GLN A 15 -16.51 14.46 -19.50
C GLN A 15 -16.11 13.29 -20.42
N LEU A 16 -14.85 12.84 -20.36
CA LEU A 16 -14.41 11.65 -21.10
C LEU A 16 -15.11 10.38 -20.63
N LEU A 17 -15.59 10.33 -19.38
CA LEU A 17 -16.36 9.20 -18.89
C LEU A 17 -17.80 9.19 -19.43
N ASP A 18 -18.38 10.38 -19.64
CA ASP A 18 -19.75 10.53 -20.14
C ASP A 18 -19.84 10.33 -21.66
N ASP A 19 -18.79 10.72 -22.40
CA ASP A 19 -18.69 10.64 -23.87
C ASP A 19 -17.41 9.89 -24.29
N ALA A 20 -17.39 8.59 -23.97
CA ALA A 20 -16.22 7.74 -24.14
C ALA A 20 -16.12 7.16 -25.57
N ASP A 21 -16.05 7.99 -26.60
CA ASP A 21 -15.96 7.56 -28.01
C ASP A 21 -14.58 6.95 -28.37
N ASP A 22 -13.52 7.36 -27.69
CA ASP A 22 -12.14 6.89 -27.88
C ASP A 22 -11.69 5.83 -26.85
N TYR A 23 -12.66 5.17 -26.20
CA TYR A 23 -12.40 4.13 -25.21
C TYR A 23 -11.52 3.00 -25.77
N ASP A 24 -10.57 2.53 -24.94
CA ASP A 24 -9.71 1.39 -25.24
C ASP A 24 -9.86 0.25 -24.22
N VAL A 25 -10.73 0.42 -23.22
CA VAL A 25 -11.05 -0.59 -22.20
C VAL A 25 -12.57 -0.69 -22.00
N ILE A 26 -13.07 -1.93 -21.92
CA ILE A 26 -14.41 -2.27 -21.45
C ILE A 26 -14.30 -3.06 -20.15
N ILE A 27 -15.09 -2.68 -19.14
CA ILE A 27 -15.20 -3.42 -17.88
C ILE A 27 -16.68 -3.78 -17.67
N ASN A 28 -16.98 -5.08 -17.66
CA ASN A 28 -18.30 -5.56 -17.26
C ASN A 28 -18.31 -5.76 -15.75
N VAL A 29 -19.25 -5.11 -15.07
CA VAL A 29 -19.31 -5.08 -13.60
C VAL A 29 -20.63 -5.66 -13.13
N GLY A 30 -20.60 -6.44 -12.05
CA GLY A 30 -21.74 -7.14 -11.48
C GLY A 30 -21.97 -8.53 -12.07
N GLU A 31 -22.98 -9.22 -11.55
CA GLU A 31 -23.42 -10.54 -11.99
C GLU A 31 -24.85 -10.50 -12.55
N ASN A 32 -25.19 -11.47 -13.40
CA ASN A 32 -26.52 -11.54 -14.00
C ASN A 32 -27.63 -11.59 -12.92
N PRO A 33 -28.72 -10.82 -13.08
CA PRO A 33 -29.07 -9.98 -14.24
C PRO A 33 -28.53 -8.54 -14.20
N ASN A 34 -27.82 -8.14 -13.14
CA ASN A 34 -27.41 -6.76 -12.86
C ASN A 34 -25.99 -6.46 -13.36
N ILE A 35 -25.72 -6.72 -14.64
CA ILE A 35 -24.43 -6.40 -15.26
C ILE A 35 -24.50 -5.03 -15.93
N LYS A 36 -23.50 -4.18 -15.68
CA LYS A 36 -23.31 -2.90 -16.38
C LYS A 36 -21.97 -2.89 -17.11
N GLU A 37 -22.00 -2.48 -18.38
CA GLU A 37 -20.79 -2.23 -19.19
C GLU A 37 -20.26 -0.82 -18.92
N PHE A 38 -18.96 -0.69 -18.62
CA PHE A 38 -18.25 0.58 -18.48
C PHE A 38 -17.20 0.70 -19.58
N ARG A 39 -17.28 1.76 -20.38
CA ARG A 39 -16.30 2.12 -21.42
C ARG A 39 -15.37 3.20 -20.87
N VAL A 40 -14.08 2.90 -20.81
CA VAL A 40 -13.10 3.68 -20.06
C VAL A 40 -11.73 3.68 -20.75
N HIS A 41 -10.85 4.58 -20.30
CA HIS A 41 -9.55 4.84 -20.88
C HIS A 41 -8.42 4.25 -20.03
N SER A 42 -7.58 3.42 -20.65
CA SER A 42 -6.45 2.76 -20.01
C SER A 42 -5.47 3.76 -19.41
N ALA A 43 -5.22 4.90 -20.08
CA ALA A 43 -4.29 5.91 -19.62
C ALA A 43 -4.67 6.46 -18.24
N ILE A 44 -5.96 6.79 -18.05
CA ILE A 44 -6.48 7.31 -16.79
C ILE A 44 -6.45 6.22 -15.71
N LEU A 45 -6.95 5.02 -16.02
CA LEU A 45 -6.95 3.90 -15.06
C LEU A 45 -5.53 3.57 -14.55
N LYS A 46 -4.56 3.41 -15.46
CA LYS A 46 -3.15 3.08 -15.11
C LYS A 46 -2.48 4.17 -14.28
N SER A 47 -2.90 5.42 -14.44
CA SER A 47 -2.33 6.55 -13.69
C SER A 47 -2.80 6.62 -12.24
N ARG A 48 -4.03 6.13 -11.94
CA ARG A 48 -4.67 6.26 -10.63
C ARG A 48 -4.76 4.95 -9.84
N SER A 49 -4.59 3.80 -10.50
CA SER A 49 -4.72 2.49 -9.87
C SER A 49 -3.53 1.58 -10.22
N PRO A 50 -2.72 1.16 -9.23
CA PRO A 50 -1.69 0.14 -9.41
C PRO A 50 -2.26 -1.18 -9.95
N TYR A 51 -3.47 -1.57 -9.53
CA TYR A 51 -4.16 -2.74 -10.05
C TYR A 51 -4.31 -2.65 -11.57
N PHE A 52 -4.92 -1.56 -12.07
CA PHE A 52 -5.11 -1.38 -13.51
C PHE A 52 -3.79 -1.17 -14.24
N LYS A 53 -2.80 -0.50 -13.63
CA LYS A 53 -1.44 -0.39 -14.17
C LYS A 53 -0.86 -1.76 -14.51
N ASN A 54 -0.94 -2.69 -13.56
CA ASN A 54 -0.43 -4.05 -13.74
C ASN A 54 -1.32 -4.83 -14.72
N ALA A 55 -2.64 -4.84 -14.51
CA ALA A 55 -3.59 -5.62 -15.30
C ALA A 55 -3.63 -5.23 -16.79
N LEU A 56 -3.34 -3.97 -17.12
CA LEU A 56 -3.26 -3.45 -18.50
C LEU A 56 -1.85 -3.50 -19.10
N SER A 57 -0.81 -3.70 -18.28
CA SER A 57 0.58 -3.90 -18.76
C SER A 57 0.87 -5.35 -19.15
N GLN A 58 0.17 -6.29 -18.53
CA GLN A 58 0.30 -7.72 -18.75
C GLN A 58 -0.58 -8.14 -19.94
N ASN A 59 -0.18 -9.13 -20.73
CA ASN A 59 -1.02 -9.77 -21.75
C ASN A 59 -2.17 -10.62 -21.13
N TRP A 60 -2.66 -10.30 -19.93
CA TRP A 60 -3.70 -11.02 -19.20
C TRP A 60 -5.08 -10.95 -19.87
N THR A 61 -5.32 -9.96 -20.74
CA THR A 61 -6.59 -9.77 -21.44
C THR A 61 -6.45 -9.98 -22.94
N LYS A 62 -7.33 -10.81 -23.52
CA LYS A 62 -7.45 -10.97 -24.97
C LYS A 62 -7.83 -9.63 -25.58
N LYS A 63 -6.87 -8.92 -26.17
CA LYS A 63 -7.13 -7.76 -27.01
C LYS A 63 -7.95 -8.24 -28.21
N LYS A 64 -9.26 -7.95 -28.23
CA LYS A 64 -10.11 -8.25 -29.37
C LYS A 64 -10.46 -6.90 -30.01
N TYR A 65 -10.03 -6.70 -31.25
CA TYR A 65 -10.21 -5.42 -31.97
C TYR A 65 -9.59 -4.21 -31.25
N ASN A 66 -8.38 -4.37 -30.71
CA ASN A 66 -7.66 -3.31 -29.98
C ASN A 66 -8.26 -2.82 -28.65
N VAL A 67 -9.34 -3.43 -28.15
CA VAL A 67 -9.96 -3.08 -26.86
C VAL A 67 -9.64 -4.13 -25.80
N PHE A 68 -9.29 -3.70 -24.59
CA PHE A 68 -9.14 -4.57 -23.41
C PHE A 68 -10.51 -4.86 -22.79
N LYS A 69 -10.76 -6.10 -22.34
CA LYS A 69 -12.05 -6.48 -21.72
C LYS A 69 -11.85 -7.14 -20.36
N PHE A 70 -12.41 -6.55 -19.31
CA PHE A 70 -12.39 -7.07 -17.95
C PHE A 70 -13.79 -7.45 -17.47
N ASN A 71 -13.85 -8.38 -16.53
CA ASN A 71 -15.06 -8.70 -15.79
C ASN A 71 -14.76 -8.51 -14.30
N LYS A 72 -15.66 -7.82 -13.59
CA LYS A 72 -15.64 -7.59 -12.15
C LYS A 72 -17.00 -7.98 -11.55
N PRO A 73 -17.29 -9.30 -11.47
CA PRO A 73 -18.58 -9.77 -10.97
C PRO A 73 -18.80 -9.43 -9.48
N ASN A 74 -17.72 -9.36 -8.70
CA ASN A 74 -17.76 -9.15 -7.25
C ASN A 74 -18.03 -7.69 -6.84
N ILE A 75 -18.13 -6.75 -7.77
CA ILE A 75 -18.40 -5.34 -7.48
C ILE A 75 -19.77 -4.99 -8.08
N SER A 76 -20.61 -4.31 -7.31
CA SER A 76 -21.90 -3.86 -7.85
C SER A 76 -21.72 -2.69 -8.83
N PRO A 77 -22.58 -2.56 -9.86
CA PRO A 77 -22.50 -1.43 -10.79
C PRO A 77 -22.53 -0.05 -10.13
N ILE A 78 -23.27 0.11 -9.03
CA ILE A 78 -23.39 1.38 -8.31
C ILE A 78 -22.05 1.73 -7.64
N ILE A 79 -21.47 0.77 -6.93
CA ILE A 79 -20.18 0.95 -6.22
C ILE A 79 -19.06 1.24 -7.22
N PHE A 80 -19.04 0.55 -8.36
CA PHE A 80 -18.03 0.81 -9.39
C PHE A 80 -18.23 2.17 -10.08
N ASP A 81 -19.48 2.64 -10.26
CA ASP A 81 -19.77 3.98 -10.79
C ASP A 81 -19.13 5.08 -9.92
N MET A 82 -19.24 4.92 -8.59
CA MET A 82 -18.61 5.82 -7.63
C MET A 82 -17.08 5.78 -7.72
N ILE A 83 -16.49 4.58 -7.79
CA ILE A 83 -15.04 4.41 -7.91
C ILE A 83 -14.51 5.00 -9.22
N ILE A 84 -15.19 4.79 -10.34
CA ILE A 84 -14.71 5.29 -11.63
C ILE A 84 -14.80 6.82 -11.70
N ARG A 85 -15.84 7.44 -11.11
CA ARG A 85 -15.92 8.90 -10.94
C ARG A 85 -14.78 9.42 -10.06
N TYR A 86 -14.43 8.72 -8.99
CA TYR A 86 -13.26 9.05 -8.17
C TYR A 86 -11.95 8.97 -8.99
N ILE A 87 -11.78 7.92 -9.80
CA ILE A 87 -10.59 7.76 -10.65
C ILE A 87 -10.46 8.90 -11.66
N TYR A 88 -11.56 9.30 -12.31
CA TYR A 88 -11.52 10.33 -13.36
C TYR A 88 -11.46 11.76 -12.84
N ALA A 89 -12.25 12.05 -11.80
CA ALA A 89 -12.53 13.41 -11.38
C ALA A 89 -12.02 13.72 -9.95
N GLY A 90 -11.57 12.70 -9.19
CA GLY A 90 -11.30 12.85 -7.76
C GLY A 90 -12.55 13.15 -6.94
N LYS A 91 -13.73 12.79 -7.44
CA LYS A 91 -15.03 13.05 -6.80
C LYS A 91 -15.65 11.78 -6.27
N LEU A 92 -16.22 11.88 -5.07
CA LEU A 92 -16.94 10.80 -4.42
C LEU A 92 -18.19 11.41 -3.78
N ASP A 93 -19.36 10.85 -4.08
CA ASP A 93 -20.64 11.29 -3.53
C ASP A 93 -21.18 10.20 -2.59
N LEU A 94 -21.13 10.48 -1.28
CA LEU A 94 -21.61 9.58 -0.24
C LEU A 94 -23.02 9.95 0.26
N ASN A 95 -23.69 10.90 -0.39
CA ASN A 95 -25.06 11.24 -0.03
C ASN A 95 -25.97 10.02 -0.25
N GLU A 96 -26.90 9.79 0.69
CA GLU A 96 -27.84 8.66 0.63
C GLU A 96 -27.15 7.28 0.54
N LYS A 97 -25.93 7.16 1.10
CA LYS A 97 -25.22 5.90 1.29
C LYS A 97 -25.24 5.54 2.76
N ASP A 98 -25.56 4.28 3.07
CA ASP A 98 -25.46 3.77 4.44
C ASP A 98 -24.10 3.13 4.69
N GLY A 99 -23.82 2.72 5.93
CA GLY A 99 -22.55 2.09 6.26
C GLY A 99 -22.27 0.78 5.50
N SER A 100 -23.29 0.09 4.95
CA SER A 100 -23.09 -1.08 4.09
C SER A 100 -22.51 -0.67 2.75
N ASP A 101 -23.06 0.37 2.12
CA ASP A 101 -22.52 0.93 0.88
C ASP A 101 -21.07 1.40 1.06
N ILE A 102 -20.76 2.00 2.22
CA ILE A 102 -19.39 2.43 2.55
C ILE A 102 -18.44 1.23 2.69
N LEU A 103 -18.88 0.13 3.31
CA LEU A 103 -18.08 -1.10 3.40
C LEU A 103 -17.83 -1.72 2.02
N ASP A 104 -18.84 -1.78 1.16
CA ASP A 104 -18.70 -2.29 -0.20
C ASP A 104 -17.73 -1.43 -1.03
N LEU A 105 -17.76 -0.10 -0.85
CA LEU A 105 -16.78 0.82 -1.43
C LEU A 105 -15.36 0.54 -0.93
N ILE A 106 -15.18 0.28 0.37
CA ILE A 106 -13.86 -0.06 0.94
C ILE A 106 -13.32 -1.34 0.31
N VAL A 107 -14.15 -2.38 0.23
CA VAL A 107 -13.77 -3.68 -0.34
C VAL A 107 -13.36 -3.54 -1.81
N ALA A 108 -14.20 -2.88 -2.61
CA ALA A 108 -13.93 -2.66 -4.03
C ALA A 108 -12.70 -1.76 -4.25
N SER A 109 -12.51 -0.74 -3.40
CA SER A 109 -11.33 0.14 -3.46
C SER A 109 -10.03 -0.59 -3.09
N ASP A 110 -10.07 -1.49 -2.10
CA ASP A 110 -8.94 -2.39 -1.81
C ASP A 110 -8.63 -3.31 -2.99
N GLU A 111 -9.63 -3.95 -3.58
CA GLU A 111 -9.43 -4.84 -4.73
C GLU A 111 -8.74 -4.11 -5.90
N LEU A 112 -9.02 -2.82 -6.05
CA LEU A 112 -8.46 -1.96 -7.10
C LEU A 112 -7.19 -1.20 -6.65
N LEU A 113 -6.66 -1.51 -5.46
CA LEU A 113 -5.45 -0.92 -4.86
C LEU A 113 -5.49 0.62 -4.79
N LEU A 114 -6.65 1.18 -4.40
CA LEU A 114 -6.88 2.61 -4.23
C LEU A 114 -6.67 3.03 -2.76
N ASP A 115 -5.44 2.93 -2.27
CA ASP A 115 -5.12 3.09 -0.84
C ASP A 115 -5.61 4.43 -0.24
N GLU A 116 -5.46 5.54 -0.97
CA GLU A 116 -5.96 6.87 -0.56
C GLU A 116 -7.48 6.84 -0.27
N LEU A 117 -8.25 6.23 -1.17
CA LEU A 117 -9.70 6.11 -1.04
C LEU A 117 -10.08 5.16 0.10
N VAL A 118 -9.36 4.05 0.26
CA VAL A 118 -9.58 3.11 1.37
C VAL A 118 -9.38 3.81 2.72
N THR A 119 -8.28 4.55 2.89
CA THR A 119 -8.02 5.29 4.14
C THR A 119 -9.12 6.31 4.42
N PHE A 120 -9.50 7.10 3.42
CA PHE A 120 -10.60 8.07 3.55
C PHE A 120 -11.91 7.40 3.98
N LEU A 121 -12.32 6.32 3.31
CA LEU A 121 -13.58 5.64 3.59
C LEU A 121 -13.60 4.98 4.97
N GLN A 122 -12.47 4.40 5.42
CA GLN A 122 -12.36 3.84 6.77
C GLN A 122 -12.53 4.91 7.84
N GLU A 123 -11.87 6.06 7.67
CA GLU A 123 -12.06 7.20 8.57
C GLU A 123 -13.49 7.73 8.54
N TYR A 124 -14.08 7.82 7.34
CA TYR A 124 -15.46 8.27 7.16
C TYR A 124 -16.44 7.35 7.90
N LEU A 125 -16.32 6.04 7.73
CA LEU A 125 -17.17 5.04 8.38
C LEU A 125 -17.09 5.15 9.92
N ILE A 126 -15.88 5.29 10.47
CA ILE A 126 -15.68 5.39 11.93
C ILE A 126 -16.27 6.70 12.48
N LYS A 127 -16.07 7.82 11.77
CA LYS A 127 -16.44 9.15 12.24
C LYS A 127 -17.93 9.47 12.04
N ASN A 128 -18.52 9.04 10.92
CA ASN A 128 -19.86 9.47 10.49
C ASN A 128 -20.90 8.35 10.61
N GLU A 129 -20.51 7.08 10.48
CA GLU A 129 -21.43 5.93 10.52
C GLU A 129 -21.37 5.19 11.88
N SER A 130 -21.04 5.88 12.97
CA SER A 130 -20.90 5.27 14.29
C SER A 130 -22.20 4.64 14.81
N GLU A 131 -23.35 5.26 14.53
CA GLU A 131 -24.66 4.73 14.91
C GLU A 131 -24.98 3.46 14.10
N TRP A 132 -24.74 3.49 12.79
CA TRP A 132 -24.90 2.32 11.94
C TRP A 132 -23.97 1.18 12.38
N LEU A 133 -22.71 1.48 12.74
CA LEU A 133 -21.77 0.51 13.30
C LEU A 133 -22.27 -0.08 14.64
N GLN A 134 -22.87 0.73 15.52
CA GLN A 134 -23.44 0.22 16.77
C GLN A 134 -24.64 -0.68 16.53
N GLN A 135 -25.55 -0.29 15.64
CA GLN A 135 -26.74 -1.07 15.32
C GLN A 135 -26.39 -2.41 14.65
N ASN A 136 -25.38 -2.43 13.77
CA ASN A 136 -25.04 -3.60 12.96
C ASN A 136 -23.90 -4.46 13.54
N PHE A 137 -22.99 -3.88 14.33
CA PHE A 137 -21.79 -4.56 14.82
C PHE A 137 -21.53 -4.44 16.32
N LEU A 138 -22.03 -3.42 17.02
CA LEU A 138 -21.63 -3.16 18.40
C LEU A 138 -22.85 -2.84 19.29
N LYS A 139 -23.70 -3.85 19.56
CA LYS A 139 -24.79 -3.71 20.53
C LYS A 139 -24.30 -3.42 21.96
N SER A 140 -23.11 -3.91 22.32
CA SER A 140 -22.40 -3.54 23.54
C SER A 140 -20.89 -3.71 23.37
N THR A 141 -20.09 -2.93 24.11
CA THR A 141 -18.63 -3.07 24.17
C THR A 141 -18.18 -4.30 24.96
N ASN A 142 -19.08 -4.94 25.71
CA ASN A 142 -18.78 -6.17 26.45
C ASN A 142 -19.31 -7.40 25.71
N LEU A 143 -18.45 -8.08 24.96
CA LEU A 143 -18.81 -9.30 24.23
C LEU A 143 -19.35 -10.42 25.15
N SER A 144 -19.04 -10.40 26.46
CA SER A 144 -19.57 -11.40 27.39
C SER A 144 -21.06 -11.24 27.66
N SER A 145 -21.66 -10.10 27.30
CA SER A 145 -23.08 -9.82 27.47
C SER A 145 -23.92 -10.16 26.23
N TRP A 146 -23.30 -10.67 25.17
CA TRP A 146 -23.97 -10.92 23.90
C TRP A 146 -24.73 -12.24 23.92
N SER A 147 -25.94 -12.23 23.35
CA SER A 147 -26.70 -13.45 23.12
C SER A 147 -26.14 -14.24 21.95
N GLU A 148 -26.50 -15.52 21.85
CA GLU A 148 -26.14 -16.36 20.71
C GLU A 148 -26.67 -15.78 19.38
N ASN A 149 -27.84 -15.14 19.43
CA ASN A 149 -28.40 -14.43 18.27
C ASN A 149 -27.55 -13.23 17.85
N ASP A 150 -26.98 -12.47 18.79
CA ASP A 150 -26.10 -11.34 18.47
C ASP A 150 -24.82 -11.81 17.78
N ILE A 151 -24.25 -12.92 18.24
CA ILE A 151 -23.09 -13.56 17.61
C ILE A 151 -23.45 -14.04 16.19
N MET A 152 -24.62 -14.66 16.00
CA MET A 152 -25.08 -15.10 14.68
C MET A 152 -25.26 -13.93 13.70
N VAL A 153 -25.87 -12.83 14.14
CA VAL A 153 -26.04 -11.63 13.30
C VAL A 153 -24.67 -11.11 12.88
N LEU A 154 -23.77 -10.87 13.83
CA LEU A 154 -22.42 -10.40 13.53
C LEU A 154 -21.66 -11.36 12.59
N LYS A 155 -21.81 -12.67 12.79
CA LYS A 155 -21.23 -13.69 11.93
C LYS A 155 -21.75 -13.60 10.51
N SER A 156 -23.06 -13.47 10.32
CA SER A 156 -23.65 -13.30 9.00
C SER A 156 -23.17 -12.01 8.32
N THR A 157 -23.12 -10.90 9.05
CA THR A 157 -22.67 -9.59 8.54
C THR A 157 -21.20 -9.61 8.13
N LEU A 158 -20.31 -10.18 8.96
CA LEU A 158 -18.87 -10.21 8.68
C LEU A 158 -18.49 -11.25 7.62
N ASN A 159 -19.28 -12.30 7.42
CA ASN A 159 -18.89 -13.43 6.56
C ASN A 159 -18.46 -13.01 5.15
N GLN A 160 -19.16 -12.05 4.54
CA GLN A 160 -18.80 -11.55 3.20
C GLN A 160 -17.49 -10.77 3.17
N PHE A 161 -17.06 -10.20 4.30
CA PHE A 161 -15.84 -9.41 4.41
C PHE A 161 -14.62 -10.25 4.81
N ILE A 162 -14.81 -11.42 5.42
CA ILE A 162 -13.73 -12.27 5.93
C ILE A 162 -12.71 -12.63 4.85
N SER A 163 -13.16 -12.91 3.62
CA SER A 163 -12.29 -13.21 2.49
C SER A 163 -11.41 -12.05 2.02
N HIS A 164 -11.67 -10.83 2.50
CA HIS A 164 -10.91 -9.62 2.16
C HIS A 164 -9.92 -9.21 3.27
N ILE A 165 -9.98 -9.86 4.45
CA ILE A 165 -9.10 -9.57 5.58
C ILE A 165 -7.79 -10.34 5.45
N ARG A 166 -6.67 -9.61 5.44
CA ARG A 166 -5.32 -10.19 5.44
C ARG A 166 -4.89 -10.54 6.87
N PHE A 167 -5.48 -11.60 7.43
CA PHE A 167 -5.23 -11.99 8.83
C PHE A 167 -3.74 -12.21 9.14
N PHE A 168 -2.93 -12.61 8.18
CA PHE A 168 -1.49 -12.85 8.35
C PHE A 168 -0.63 -11.57 8.25
N ASP A 169 -1.22 -10.44 7.86
CA ASP A 169 -0.56 -9.13 7.87
C ASP A 169 -0.83 -8.35 9.17
N ILE A 170 -1.74 -8.83 10.02
CA ILE A 170 -2.04 -8.21 11.31
C ILE A 170 -0.91 -8.56 12.30
N SER A 171 -0.46 -7.58 13.09
CA SER A 171 0.54 -7.84 14.12
C SER A 171 -0.05 -8.68 15.25
N SER A 172 0.77 -9.46 15.97
CA SER A 172 0.27 -10.27 17.10
C SER A 172 -0.50 -9.46 18.15
N ASN A 173 -0.02 -8.23 18.45
CA ASN A 173 -0.73 -7.32 19.36
C ASN A 173 -2.09 -6.91 18.80
N ASN A 174 -2.14 -6.48 17.53
CA ASN A 174 -3.41 -6.07 16.92
C ASN A 174 -4.38 -7.24 16.76
N PHE A 175 -3.88 -8.45 16.50
CA PHE A 175 -4.69 -9.66 16.43
C PHE A 175 -5.27 -9.98 17.81
N HIS A 176 -4.46 -9.95 18.86
CA HIS A 176 -4.90 -10.17 20.23
C HIS A 176 -5.94 -9.15 20.69
N ASP A 177 -5.72 -7.86 20.41
CA ASP A 177 -6.56 -6.79 20.94
C ASP A 177 -7.85 -6.61 20.13
N ASN A 178 -7.80 -6.81 18.80
CA ASN A 178 -8.89 -6.42 17.91
C ASN A 178 -9.58 -7.59 17.19
N VAL A 179 -8.93 -8.76 17.05
CA VAL A 179 -9.50 -9.92 16.33
C VAL A 179 -9.92 -11.02 17.31
N TRP A 180 -9.06 -11.36 18.26
CA TRP A 180 -9.28 -12.43 19.24
C TRP A 180 -10.57 -12.30 20.07
N PRO A 181 -11.02 -11.10 20.49
CA PRO A 181 -12.30 -10.96 21.17
C PRO A 181 -13.46 -11.55 20.34
N PHE A 182 -13.40 -11.38 19.02
CA PHE A 182 -14.43 -11.82 18.08
C PHE A 182 -14.18 -13.23 17.50
N ARG A 183 -13.28 -14.03 18.07
CA ARG A 183 -12.92 -15.35 17.53
C ARG A 183 -14.09 -16.31 17.30
N LYS A 184 -15.17 -16.22 18.11
CA LYS A 184 -16.38 -17.05 17.96
C LYS A 184 -17.17 -16.76 16.67
N VAL A 185 -16.92 -15.59 16.08
CA VAL A 185 -17.57 -15.12 14.85
C VAL A 185 -16.86 -15.69 13.61
N LEU A 186 -15.54 -15.91 13.70
CA LEU A 186 -14.74 -16.43 12.60
C LEU A 186 -15.11 -17.89 12.26
N PRO A 187 -15.06 -18.30 10.98
CA PRO A 187 -15.16 -19.70 10.60
C PRO A 187 -14.09 -20.53 11.33
N GLU A 188 -14.50 -21.65 11.94
CA GLU A 188 -13.62 -22.50 12.74
C GLU A 188 -12.40 -22.98 11.95
N ALA A 189 -12.60 -23.45 10.72
CA ALA A 189 -11.52 -23.86 9.84
C ALA A 189 -10.51 -22.74 9.52
N LEU A 190 -10.96 -21.48 9.45
CA LEU A 190 -10.08 -20.34 9.24
C LEU A 190 -9.29 -20.03 10.51
N PHE A 191 -9.94 -20.09 11.68
CA PHE A 191 -9.28 -19.82 12.95
C PHE A 191 -8.18 -20.84 13.26
N GLU A 192 -8.42 -22.12 12.97
CA GLU A 192 -7.43 -23.21 13.08
C GLU A 192 -6.24 -23.04 12.13
N GLU A 193 -6.39 -22.30 11.02
CA GLU A 193 -5.28 -21.94 10.13
C GLU A 193 -4.50 -20.72 10.66
N ILE A 194 -5.21 -19.74 11.23
CA ILE A 194 -4.63 -18.50 11.75
C ILE A 194 -3.86 -18.74 13.05
N MET A 195 -4.34 -19.63 13.93
CA MET A 195 -3.80 -19.78 15.27
C MET A 195 -2.34 -20.25 15.33
N PRO A 196 -1.93 -21.28 14.57
CA PRO A 196 -0.54 -21.73 14.57
C PRO A 196 0.43 -20.62 14.16
N PHE A 197 0.05 -19.77 13.21
CA PHE A 197 0.86 -18.62 12.77
C PHE A 197 1.19 -17.70 13.94
N TYR A 198 0.20 -17.29 14.74
CA TYR A 198 0.42 -16.39 15.87
C TYR A 198 1.09 -17.06 17.08
N MET A 199 0.89 -18.37 17.27
CA MET A 199 1.45 -19.10 18.40
C MET A 199 2.89 -19.55 18.18
N THR A 200 3.25 -19.88 16.94
CA THR A 200 4.52 -20.58 16.62
C THR A 200 5.30 -19.97 15.46
N ASN A 201 4.82 -18.85 14.87
CA ASN A 201 5.34 -18.28 13.63
C ASN A 201 5.38 -19.27 12.45
N THR A 202 4.52 -20.29 12.47
CA THR A 202 4.38 -21.21 11.33
C THR A 202 3.77 -20.48 10.14
N LYS A 203 4.37 -20.64 8.95
CA LYS A 203 3.84 -20.01 7.73
C LYS A 203 2.45 -20.59 7.41
N PRO A 204 1.48 -19.74 7.01
CA PRO A 204 0.15 -20.22 6.66
C PRO A 204 0.20 -21.16 5.46
N ILE A 205 -0.69 -22.16 5.47
CA ILE A 205 -0.80 -23.16 4.40
C ILE A 205 -1.32 -22.49 3.13
N GLN A 206 -2.25 -21.55 3.26
CA GLN A 206 -2.76 -20.74 2.17
C GLN A 206 -2.62 -19.25 2.48
N ASN A 207 -1.73 -18.57 1.75
CA ASN A 207 -1.72 -17.11 1.73
C ASN A 207 -2.84 -16.63 0.79
N LYS A 208 -4.10 -16.76 1.22
CA LYS A 208 -5.29 -16.52 0.36
C LYS A 208 -5.32 -15.13 -0.26
N LEU A 209 -4.68 -14.16 0.40
CA LEU A 209 -4.47 -12.81 -0.12
C LEU A 209 -2.99 -12.47 -0.08
N ALA A 210 -2.49 -11.88 -1.17
CA ALA A 210 -1.14 -11.32 -1.17
C ALA A 210 -1.03 -10.19 -0.12
N SER A 211 0.10 -10.18 0.59
CA SER A 211 0.39 -9.15 1.59
C SER A 211 0.42 -7.78 0.92
N ARG A 212 -0.24 -6.77 1.50
CA ARG A 212 -0.05 -5.37 1.02
C ARG A 212 1.26 -4.78 1.51
N ASN A 213 1.78 -5.33 2.61
CA ASN A 213 3.08 -4.97 3.12
C ASN A 213 4.10 -5.61 2.20
N LEU A 214 4.80 -4.77 1.43
CA LEU A 214 6.08 -5.16 0.84
C LEU A 214 6.90 -5.81 1.96
N LYS A 215 7.10 -7.13 1.87
CA LYS A 215 7.95 -7.86 2.82
C LYS A 215 9.38 -7.41 2.58
N PHE A 216 9.78 -6.37 3.27
CA PHE A 216 11.19 -6.01 3.41
C PHE A 216 11.78 -7.00 4.42
N THR A 217 12.30 -8.12 3.93
CA THR A 217 13.29 -8.87 4.70
C THR A 217 14.53 -8.00 4.76
N VAL A 218 14.86 -7.53 5.94
CA VAL A 218 16.04 -6.70 6.17
C VAL A 218 17.05 -7.57 6.91
N ASP A 219 18.13 -7.91 6.24
CA ASP A 219 19.30 -8.57 6.82
C ASP A 219 20.33 -7.48 7.14
N SER A 220 20.03 -6.68 8.18
CA SER A 220 20.82 -5.52 8.57
C SER A 220 20.90 -5.42 10.09
N LEU A 221 22.09 -5.05 10.59
CA LEU A 221 22.32 -4.80 12.01
C LEU A 221 21.93 -3.36 12.36
N ILE A 222 22.06 -2.43 11.41
CA ILE A 222 21.81 -0.99 11.59
C ILE A 222 20.35 -0.62 11.20
N ILE A 223 19.83 -1.21 10.13
CA ILE A 223 18.51 -0.86 9.56
C ILE A 223 17.44 -1.82 10.06
N LYS A 224 16.45 -1.27 10.77
CA LYS A 224 15.27 -2.01 11.23
C LYS A 224 14.19 -2.03 10.13
N PRO A 225 13.23 -2.99 10.15
CA PRO A 225 12.16 -3.09 9.15
C PRO A 225 11.32 -1.82 8.95
N LYS A 226 11.16 -1.00 9.99
CA LYS A 226 10.46 0.29 9.87
C LYS A 226 11.29 1.35 9.11
N HIS A 227 12.61 1.32 9.24
CA HIS A 227 13.53 2.22 8.54
C HIS A 227 13.63 1.85 7.06
N SER A 228 13.68 0.55 6.74
CA SER A 228 13.72 0.07 5.36
C SER A 228 12.49 0.47 4.55
N ARG A 229 11.31 0.52 5.17
CA ARG A 229 10.08 1.03 4.52
C ARG A 229 10.22 2.49 4.08
N VAL A 230 10.79 3.34 4.93
CA VAL A 230 11.03 4.76 4.62
C VAL A 230 12.07 4.90 3.52
N LEU A 231 13.20 4.21 3.65
CA LEU A 231 14.26 4.21 2.66
C LEU A 231 13.77 3.67 1.30
N ALA A 232 12.93 2.63 1.28
CA ALA A 232 12.36 2.09 0.06
C ALA A 232 11.39 3.07 -0.62
N ASN A 233 10.50 3.72 0.13
CA ASN A 233 9.60 4.75 -0.40
C ASN A 233 10.39 5.96 -0.93
N TRP A 234 11.48 6.33 -0.24
CA TRP A 234 12.39 7.36 -0.69
C TRP A 234 13.10 6.93 -1.98
N VAL A 235 13.74 5.76 -2.04
CA VAL A 235 14.38 5.23 -3.27
C VAL A 235 13.40 5.24 -4.45
N LEU A 236 12.15 4.83 -4.21
CA LEU A 236 11.07 4.77 -5.20
C LEU A 236 10.45 6.13 -5.58
N ARG A 237 10.87 7.24 -4.97
CA ARG A 237 10.29 8.58 -5.15
C ARG A 237 8.78 8.65 -4.86
N LYS A 238 8.27 7.77 -4.00
CA LYS A 238 6.86 7.80 -3.56
C LYS A 238 6.61 8.89 -2.53
N ASP A 239 7.64 9.26 -1.78
CA ASP A 239 7.63 10.36 -0.82
C ASP A 239 9.03 11.01 -0.81
N SER A 240 9.15 12.21 -1.36
CA SER A 240 10.41 12.96 -1.42
C SER A 240 10.81 13.56 -0.08
N ASN A 241 9.87 13.68 0.86
CA ASN A 241 10.06 14.31 2.18
C ASN A 241 10.12 13.28 3.31
N ALA A 242 10.27 12.00 2.96
CA ALA A 242 10.26 10.89 3.90
C ALA A 242 11.31 11.09 4.99
N LYS A 243 10.89 11.15 6.26
CA LYS A 243 11.76 11.19 7.44
C LYS A 243 11.82 9.81 8.07
N ILE A 244 13.03 9.38 8.50
CA ILE A 244 13.17 8.12 9.23
C ILE A 244 12.56 8.32 10.63
N PRO A 245 11.57 7.50 11.03
CA PRO A 245 10.91 7.64 12.32
C PRO A 245 11.88 7.34 13.47
N GLU A 246 11.76 8.09 14.56
CA GLU A 246 12.54 7.86 15.77
C GLU A 246 12.32 6.43 16.32
N ASP A 247 13.37 5.85 16.91
CA ASP A 247 13.25 4.64 17.72
C ASP A 247 12.70 4.99 19.11
N SER A 248 12.11 4.00 19.80
CA SER A 248 11.55 4.15 21.14
C SER A 248 12.56 4.65 22.18
N ASP A 249 13.86 4.53 21.87
CA ASP A 249 14.97 4.92 22.73
C ASP A 249 15.47 6.36 22.44
N GLY A 250 14.86 7.07 21.49
CA GLY A 250 14.97 8.53 21.29
C GLY A 250 16.35 9.09 20.88
N ASN A 251 17.41 8.28 20.82
CA ASN A 251 18.79 8.78 20.69
C ASN A 251 19.49 8.49 19.36
N ASP A 252 19.20 7.41 18.63
CA ASP A 252 20.11 6.97 17.55
C ASP A 252 19.92 7.64 16.19
N PHE A 253 18.74 8.20 15.89
CA PHE A 253 18.40 8.58 14.50
C PHE A 253 17.91 10.02 14.30
N LYS A 254 18.07 10.88 15.32
CA LYS A 254 17.56 12.26 15.29
C LYS A 254 18.16 13.13 14.15
N ASN A 255 19.29 12.70 13.57
CA ASN A 255 20.07 13.45 12.59
C ASN A 255 20.41 12.66 11.30
N PHE A 256 19.59 11.69 10.87
CA PHE A 256 19.88 10.94 9.65
C PHE A 256 19.77 11.84 8.40
N MET A 257 20.89 12.08 7.72
CA MET A 257 20.92 12.77 6.43
C MET A 257 20.86 11.75 5.30
N ILE A 258 19.89 11.93 4.41
CA ILE A 258 19.73 11.11 3.20
C ILE A 258 19.96 12.01 2.00
N SER A 259 20.80 11.55 1.07
CA SER A 259 21.19 12.32 -0.11
C SER A 259 21.32 11.41 -1.33
N ARG A 260 20.70 11.76 -2.46
CA ARG A 260 20.84 10.97 -3.70
C ARG A 260 22.10 11.35 -4.42
N VAL A 261 22.65 10.37 -5.12
CA VAL A 261 23.66 10.63 -6.14
C VAL A 261 22.98 11.32 -7.33
N VAL A 262 23.47 12.49 -7.69
CA VAL A 262 23.06 13.27 -8.87
C VAL A 262 23.61 12.66 -10.15
N ASN A 263 24.85 12.17 -10.11
CA ASN A 263 25.50 11.49 -11.22
C ASN A 263 25.95 10.09 -10.81
N SER A 264 25.21 9.07 -11.27
CA SER A 264 25.43 7.67 -10.92
C SER A 264 26.83 7.15 -11.23
N TYR A 265 27.56 7.77 -12.19
CA TYR A 265 28.95 7.44 -12.47
C TYR A 265 29.84 7.60 -11.23
N TYR A 266 29.55 8.60 -10.38
CA TYR A 266 30.34 8.92 -9.20
C TYR A 266 29.86 8.20 -7.93
N ALA A 267 28.73 7.48 -7.98
CA ALA A 267 28.15 6.81 -6.80
C ALA A 267 29.13 5.85 -6.10
N ILE A 268 29.93 5.15 -6.90
CA ILE A 268 30.92 4.14 -6.46
C ILE A 268 32.33 4.46 -6.98
N TYR A 269 32.54 5.69 -7.49
CA TYR A 269 33.83 6.08 -8.01
C TYR A 269 34.78 6.38 -6.85
N GLU A 270 35.73 5.47 -6.66
CA GLU A 270 36.80 5.58 -5.68
C GLU A 270 37.96 6.41 -6.27
N SER A 271 38.29 7.53 -5.62
CA SER A 271 39.42 8.37 -6.06
C SER A 271 40.74 7.76 -5.59
N SER A 272 41.78 7.80 -6.43
CA SER A 272 43.05 7.10 -6.18
C SER A 272 44.00 7.79 -5.18
N PHE A 273 43.50 8.69 -4.33
CA PHE A 273 44.33 9.44 -3.40
C PHE A 273 44.54 8.68 -2.07
N ARG A 274 45.67 8.99 -1.41
CA ARG A 274 46.36 8.26 -0.32
C ARG A 274 45.45 7.60 0.74
N ASN A 275 45.84 6.41 1.24
CA ASN A 275 45.52 5.81 2.56
C ASN A 275 44.17 6.16 3.24
N GLU A 276 43.10 6.37 2.47
CA GLU A 276 41.77 6.65 2.98
C GLU A 276 41.07 5.33 3.37
N ALA A 277 40.32 5.33 4.47
CA ALA A 277 39.53 4.17 4.87
C ALA A 277 38.28 4.02 4.00
N LEU A 278 37.74 5.13 3.49
CA LEU A 278 36.55 5.15 2.63
C LEU A 278 36.44 6.46 1.82
N ASN A 279 36.10 6.33 0.53
CA ASN A 279 35.90 7.47 -0.38
C ASN A 279 34.73 7.22 -1.34
N PHE A 280 33.72 8.12 -1.34
CA PHE A 280 32.59 8.07 -2.28
C PHE A 280 32.37 9.40 -2.99
N GLY A 281 31.78 9.34 -4.18
CA GLY A 281 31.41 10.55 -4.93
C GLY A 281 32.62 11.36 -5.39
N ASN A 282 33.75 10.72 -5.70
CA ASN A 282 35.00 11.41 -6.08
C ASN A 282 35.46 12.43 -5.00
N GLY A 283 35.44 12.01 -3.74
CA GLY A 283 35.82 12.84 -2.60
C GLY A 283 34.71 13.72 -2.02
N ASP A 284 33.45 13.41 -2.34
CA ASP A 284 32.28 14.03 -1.70
C ASP A 284 32.05 13.51 -0.28
N LEU A 285 32.50 12.29 0.01
CA LEU A 285 32.69 11.80 1.37
C LEU A 285 34.04 11.09 1.42
N VAL A 286 34.95 11.60 2.25
CA VAL A 286 36.24 10.98 2.53
C VAL A 286 36.36 10.76 4.02
N ILE A 287 36.74 9.55 4.39
CA ILE A 287 36.94 9.14 5.77
C ILE A 287 38.37 8.62 5.89
N ASP A 288 39.17 9.34 6.65
CA ASP A 288 40.56 8.98 6.96
C ASP A 288 40.73 8.95 8.48
N ASN A 289 40.76 7.74 9.04
CA ASN A 289 40.90 7.47 10.47
C ASN A 289 39.87 8.20 11.36
N LYS A 290 40.16 9.45 11.74
CA LYS A 290 39.33 10.29 12.63
C LYS A 290 38.76 11.54 11.93
N ASP A 291 39.21 11.81 10.70
CA ASP A 291 38.80 12.97 9.95
C ASP A 291 37.77 12.56 8.89
N VAL A 292 36.61 13.22 8.92
CA VAL A 292 35.58 13.07 7.90
C VAL A 292 35.49 14.39 7.14
N THR A 293 35.69 14.32 5.82
CA THR A 293 35.46 15.47 4.95
C THR A 293 34.28 15.19 4.04
N CYS A 294 33.41 16.19 3.89
CA CYS A 294 32.25 16.12 3.02
C CYS A 294 32.20 17.31 2.06
N LYS A 295 31.83 17.05 0.81
CA LYS A 295 31.53 18.04 -0.22
C LYS A 295 30.24 17.63 -0.94
N GLN A 296 29.52 18.60 -1.47
CA GLN A 296 28.29 18.39 -2.24
C GLN A 296 28.56 18.68 -3.73
N SER A 297 29.21 17.75 -4.43
CA SER A 297 29.53 17.90 -5.87
C SER A 297 28.67 16.99 -6.75
N HIS A 298 28.39 15.80 -6.26
CA HIS A 298 27.72 14.68 -6.95
C HIS A 298 26.57 14.08 -6.13
N TYR A 299 26.27 14.66 -4.97
CA TYR A 299 25.12 14.35 -4.14
C TYR A 299 24.16 15.53 -4.02
N GLU A 300 22.86 15.26 -3.86
CA GLU A 300 21.80 16.29 -3.79
C GLU A 300 21.96 17.21 -2.57
N ASN A 301 22.44 16.66 -1.45
CA ASN A 301 22.75 17.33 -0.20
C ASN A 301 24.11 16.84 0.34
N ASN A 302 24.72 17.62 1.24
CA ASN A 302 25.84 17.12 2.07
C ASN A 302 25.39 15.86 2.82
N ILE A 303 26.27 14.85 2.85
CA ILE A 303 26.01 13.57 3.52
C ILE A 303 26.33 13.67 5.02
N VAL A 304 27.14 14.66 5.40
CA VAL A 304 27.63 14.92 6.76
C VAL A 304 27.65 16.43 7.01
N ASP A 305 27.24 16.88 8.20
CA ASP A 305 27.05 18.30 8.56
C ASP A 305 28.14 18.87 9.46
N THR A 306 28.96 18.01 10.09
CA THR A 306 30.13 18.43 10.88
C THR A 306 31.44 17.83 10.35
N LYS A 307 32.59 18.18 10.93
CA LYS A 307 33.92 17.72 10.47
C LYS A 307 34.55 16.64 11.36
N ASN A 308 33.95 16.35 12.51
CA ASN A 308 34.52 15.44 13.52
C ASN A 308 33.54 14.30 13.78
N TYR A 309 33.84 13.10 13.31
CA TYR A 309 33.07 11.88 13.60
C TYR A 309 34.00 10.75 13.98
N THR A 310 33.50 9.86 14.83
CA THR A 310 33.98 8.50 14.97
C THR A 310 32.92 7.58 14.39
N ILE A 311 33.29 6.75 13.43
CA ILE A 311 32.40 5.74 12.86
C ILE A 311 32.50 4.52 13.75
N GLU A 312 31.40 4.19 14.42
CA GLU A 312 31.32 3.00 15.26
C GLU A 312 30.95 1.78 14.41
N GLU A 313 29.99 1.94 13.49
CA GLU A 313 29.51 0.89 12.60
C GLU A 313 29.21 1.43 11.20
N MET A 314 29.43 0.60 10.18
CA MET A 314 29.07 0.88 8.80
C MET A 314 28.49 -0.38 8.17
N GLU A 315 27.42 -0.23 7.40
CA GLU A 315 26.80 -1.31 6.65
C GLU A 315 26.53 -0.90 5.20
N ILE A 316 26.80 -1.80 4.27
CA ILE A 316 26.47 -1.64 2.85
C ILE A 316 25.37 -2.65 2.52
N PHE A 317 24.27 -2.17 1.97
CA PHE A 317 23.11 -2.99 1.64
C PHE A 317 22.60 -2.66 0.24
N GLN A 318 21.96 -3.65 -0.39
CA GLN A 318 21.34 -3.50 -1.70
C GLN A 318 19.82 -3.61 -1.56
N PHE A 319 19.09 -2.67 -2.16
CA PHE A 319 17.66 -2.81 -2.35
C PHE A 319 17.37 -3.71 -3.56
N ILE A 320 16.94 -4.93 -3.30
CA ILE A 320 16.45 -5.84 -4.33
C ILE A 320 14.92 -5.75 -4.35
N MET A 321 14.38 -5.12 -5.39
CA MET A 321 12.94 -5.19 -5.66
C MET A 321 12.64 -6.52 -6.34
N ASN A 322 12.18 -7.49 -5.57
CA ASN A 322 11.58 -8.69 -6.14
C ASN A 322 10.21 -8.31 -6.70
N THR A 323 10.11 -8.07 -8.00
CA THR A 323 8.83 -7.86 -8.70
C THR A 323 8.06 -9.18 -8.91
N THR A 324 8.44 -10.24 -8.22
CA THR A 324 7.88 -11.59 -8.39
C THR A 324 7.30 -12.09 -7.08
N ASP A 325 6.00 -11.87 -6.88
CA ASP A 325 5.21 -12.77 -6.05
C ASP A 325 4.77 -13.96 -6.94
N THR A 326 5.64 -14.97 -6.96
CA THR A 326 5.40 -16.40 -7.23
C THR A 326 4.57 -16.82 -8.45
N ILE A 327 5.26 -17.36 -9.46
CA ILE A 327 4.81 -18.59 -10.14
C ILE A 327 5.83 -19.68 -9.76
N LYS A 328 5.37 -20.72 -9.06
CA LYS A 328 6.09 -21.99 -9.01
C LYS A 328 6.07 -22.59 -10.41
N GLU A 329 7.21 -22.82 -11.02
CA GLU A 329 7.37 -23.93 -11.96
C GLU A 329 8.49 -24.84 -11.44
N THR A 330 8.10 -26.03 -11.01
CA THR A 330 8.98 -27.19 -10.96
C THR A 330 8.89 -27.92 -12.30
N LYS A 331 10.03 -28.08 -12.97
CA LYS A 331 10.53 -29.18 -13.82
C LYS A 331 11.53 -28.61 -14.84
N GLU A 332 12.71 -29.16 -15.09
CA GLU A 332 13.29 -30.47 -14.77
C GLU A 332 14.51 -30.40 -13.85
#